data_AF-A0A9D7PZZ2-F1
#
_entry.id   AF-A0A9D7PZZ2-F1
#
_cell.length_a   1.000
_cell.length_b   1.000
_cell.length_c   1.000
_cell.angle_alpha   90.00
_cell.angle_beta   90.00
_cell.angle_gamma   90.00
#
_symmetry.space_group_name_H-M   'P 1'
#
loop_
_entity.id
_entity.type
_entity.pdbx_description
1 polymer ?
#
loop_
_entity_poly.entity_id
_entity_poly.type
_entity_poly.pdbx_seq_one_letter_code
_entity_poly.pdbx_strand_id
1 'polypeptide(L)'
;MQLCSRTELWKHSFRWGIPLAAELQHLRSAREEHETRRQFLRDKIEGIENDIATVNGELEGLMQQGVVPTAEHLAEQRGLRESLWQKIHSKVYPAQNERRVEEALPTAAEYEFAVQAADVTADSRFADAARVSQHSELLKRQAQMRNVIELERTRLETVDKGANELKLQWQALIDKYGLPSLGVAEMTDWLNKRELFLQRYEAYVDVKHQASMADERAVMMRTSLSFAFSEARLPACGENETIAQAVGRARAFVDHANKAAASQKVLSKRGRVPRKSSPMLMGRPMNPRGYWKNGELVGVNPCRQFGSPRTPAERRLTQGLGSSKTSRMLLICGMRLALNSLRHKQQWYELREKLHVFVRRYSTTARIGQVMPWLKHFMSG
;
A
#
# COMPACT_ATOMS: atom_id res chain seq x y z
N MET A 1 -19.19 36.46 18.83
CA MET A 1 -18.07 35.51 18.97
C MET A 1 -18.40 34.24 18.23
N GLN A 2 -17.77 34.00 17.08
CA GLN A 2 -18.08 32.84 16.24
C GLN A 2 -17.32 31.61 16.75
N LEU A 3 -18.04 30.65 17.32
CA LEU A 3 -17.65 29.24 17.29
C LEU A 3 -17.83 28.72 15.85
N CYS A 4 -17.00 29.22 14.93
CA CYS A 4 -16.92 28.70 13.58
C CYS A 4 -16.59 27.21 13.68
N SER A 5 -17.43 26.37 13.08
CA SER A 5 -17.57 24.98 13.46
C SER A 5 -16.22 24.25 13.39
N ARG A 6 -15.72 23.77 14.54
CA ARG A 6 -14.41 23.10 14.64
C ARG A 6 -14.31 21.90 13.68
N THR A 7 -15.45 21.32 13.29
CA THR A 7 -15.66 20.27 12.28
C THR A 7 -15.47 20.69 10.81
N GLU A 8 -15.62 21.96 10.46
CA GLU A 8 -15.48 22.43 9.06
C GLU A 8 -14.02 22.71 8.70
N LEU A 9 -13.20 23.15 9.65
CA LEU A 9 -11.74 23.24 9.50
C LEU A 9 -11.14 21.89 9.04
N TRP A 10 -11.63 20.76 9.56
CA TRP A 10 -11.20 19.42 9.13
C TRP A 10 -11.51 19.10 7.66
N LYS A 11 -12.66 19.55 7.15
CA LYS A 11 -13.05 19.34 5.74
C LYS A 11 -12.13 20.08 4.78
N HIS A 12 -11.60 21.24 5.18
CA HIS A 12 -10.61 21.98 4.41
C HIS A 12 -9.20 21.39 4.55
N SER A 13 -8.78 21.02 5.77
CA SER A 13 -7.45 20.44 6.02
C SER A 13 -7.19 19.07 5.37
N PHE A 14 -8.22 18.36 4.87
CA PHE A 14 -8.04 17.08 4.17
C PHE A 14 -8.03 17.17 2.63
N ARG A 15 -8.21 18.37 2.05
CA ARG A 15 -8.08 18.64 0.59
C ARG A 15 -6.63 18.75 0.11
N TRP A 16 -5.76 17.89 0.63
CA TRP A 16 -4.44 17.68 0.04
C TRP A 16 -4.67 16.89 -1.24
N GLY A 17 -4.23 17.41 -2.38
CA GLY A 17 -4.33 16.69 -3.64
C GLY A 17 -3.59 15.36 -3.51
N ILE A 18 -4.22 14.27 -3.93
CA ILE A 18 -3.60 12.94 -3.89
C ILE A 18 -2.92 12.76 -5.25
N PRO A 19 -1.61 12.40 -5.30
CA PRO A 19 -0.98 11.99 -6.54
C PRO A 19 -1.73 10.83 -7.17
N LEU A 20 -1.79 10.77 -8.50
CA LEU A 20 -2.46 9.64 -9.16
C LEU A 20 -1.68 8.36 -8.85
N ALA A 21 -2.36 7.26 -8.52
CA ALA A 21 -1.69 6.00 -8.19
C ALA A 21 -0.76 5.52 -9.32
N ALA A 22 -1.08 5.83 -10.58
CA ALA A 22 -0.24 5.59 -11.74
C ALA A 22 1.05 6.45 -11.77
N GLU A 23 1.00 7.72 -11.34
CA GLU A 23 2.19 8.58 -11.22
C GLU A 23 3.18 7.97 -10.21
N LEU A 24 2.68 7.53 -9.05
CA LEU A 24 3.50 6.91 -8.00
C LEU A 24 4.08 5.57 -8.45
N GLN A 25 3.28 4.73 -9.12
CA GLN A 25 3.75 3.45 -9.63
C GLN A 25 4.81 3.65 -10.72
N HIS A 26 4.65 4.62 -11.62
CA HIS A 26 5.63 4.98 -12.63
C HIS A 26 6.97 5.43 -12.01
N LEU A 27 6.93 6.40 -11.08
CA LEU A 27 8.13 6.87 -10.38
C LEU A 27 8.82 5.76 -9.59
N ARG A 28 8.04 4.82 -9.02
CA ARG A 28 8.58 3.64 -8.35
C ARG A 28 9.29 2.71 -9.33
N SER A 29 8.65 2.31 -10.43
CA SER A 29 9.26 1.42 -11.42
C SER A 29 10.50 2.02 -12.08
N ALA A 30 10.47 3.31 -12.44
CA ALA A 30 11.62 4.01 -13.01
C ALA A 30 12.79 4.09 -12.01
N ARG A 31 12.49 4.24 -10.71
CA ARG A 31 13.52 4.20 -9.67
C ARG A 31 14.15 2.81 -9.53
N GLU A 32 13.33 1.77 -9.45
CA GLU A 32 13.78 0.37 -9.35
C GLU A 32 14.61 -0.03 -10.61
N GLU A 33 14.23 0.47 -11.79
CA GLU A 33 14.99 0.31 -13.05
C GLU A 33 16.35 1.04 -12.99
N HIS A 34 16.39 2.31 -12.58
CA HIS A 34 17.66 3.04 -12.44
C HIS A 34 18.58 2.41 -11.38
N GLU A 35 18.06 1.94 -10.25
CA GLU A 35 18.84 1.28 -9.21
C GLU A 35 19.42 -0.07 -9.68
N THR A 36 18.62 -0.91 -10.32
CA THR A 36 19.10 -2.19 -10.90
C THR A 36 20.08 -1.98 -12.05
N ARG A 37 19.83 -1.00 -12.94
CA ARG A 37 20.75 -0.67 -14.03
C ARG A 37 22.08 -0.10 -13.54
N ARG A 38 22.05 0.75 -12.51
CA ARG A 38 23.25 1.28 -11.84
C ARG A 38 24.09 0.16 -11.23
N GLN A 39 23.47 -0.80 -10.54
CA GLN A 39 24.19 -1.92 -9.95
C GLN A 39 24.84 -2.78 -11.04
N PHE A 40 24.07 -3.19 -12.06
CA PHE A 40 24.58 -3.96 -13.19
C PHE A 40 25.80 -3.30 -13.88
N LEU A 41 25.78 -1.98 -14.07
CA LEU A 41 26.91 -1.25 -14.66
C LEU A 41 28.14 -1.21 -13.74
N ARG A 42 27.96 -1.13 -12.42
CA ARG A 42 29.05 -1.22 -11.44
C ARG A 42 29.66 -2.60 -11.39
N ASP A 43 28.84 -3.65 -11.28
CA ASP A 43 29.28 -5.04 -11.29
C ASP A 43 30.07 -5.36 -12.58
N LYS A 44 29.65 -4.79 -13.71
CA LYS A 44 30.35 -4.91 -14.99
C LYS A 44 31.69 -4.17 -15.02
N ILE A 45 31.76 -2.94 -14.48
CA ILE A 45 33.03 -2.19 -14.37
C ILE A 45 34.01 -2.95 -13.48
N GLU A 46 33.56 -3.40 -12.29
CA GLU A 46 34.35 -4.18 -11.34
C GLU A 46 34.88 -5.49 -11.98
N GLY A 47 34.04 -6.20 -12.73
CA GLY A 47 34.46 -7.38 -13.49
C GLY A 47 35.60 -7.08 -14.48
N ILE A 48 35.51 -5.99 -15.24
CA ILE A 48 36.56 -5.60 -16.21
C ILE A 48 37.82 -5.09 -15.49
N GLU A 49 37.68 -4.40 -14.35
CA GLU A 49 38.81 -3.96 -13.52
C GLU A 49 39.57 -5.17 -12.93
N ASN A 50 38.86 -6.21 -12.50
CA ASN A 50 39.47 -7.49 -12.08
C ASN A 50 40.17 -8.21 -13.25
N ASP A 51 39.54 -8.28 -14.43
CA ASP A 51 40.19 -8.86 -15.62
C ASP A 51 41.44 -8.06 -16.05
N ILE A 52 41.45 -6.72 -15.89
CA ILE A 52 42.64 -5.88 -16.12
C ILE A 52 43.74 -6.25 -15.12
N ALA A 53 43.41 -6.48 -13.85
CA ALA A 53 44.40 -6.92 -12.86
C ALA A 53 45.04 -8.27 -13.24
N THR A 54 44.27 -9.19 -13.82
CA THR A 54 44.82 -10.45 -14.39
C THR A 54 45.76 -10.18 -15.56
N VAL A 55 45.37 -9.36 -16.54
CA VAL A 55 46.24 -8.99 -17.69
C VAL A 55 47.50 -8.24 -17.24
N ASN A 56 47.43 -7.44 -16.18
CA ASN A 56 48.61 -6.79 -15.59
C ASN A 56 49.55 -7.82 -14.96
N GLY A 57 49.03 -8.81 -14.24
CA GLY A 57 49.84 -9.91 -13.70
C GLY A 57 50.49 -10.77 -14.79
N GLU A 58 49.81 -10.98 -15.93
CA GLU A 58 50.38 -11.63 -17.11
C GLU A 58 51.53 -10.81 -17.73
N LEU A 59 51.36 -9.48 -17.85
CA LEU A 59 52.41 -8.56 -18.32
C LEU A 59 53.61 -8.52 -17.38
N GLU A 60 53.40 -8.40 -16.08
CA GLU A 60 54.45 -8.43 -15.05
C GLU A 60 55.19 -9.77 -15.07
N GLY A 61 54.48 -10.89 -15.25
CA GLY A 61 55.07 -12.22 -15.39
C GLY A 61 55.98 -12.35 -16.61
N LEU A 62 55.64 -11.72 -17.74
CA LEU A 62 56.53 -11.66 -18.91
C LEU A 62 57.78 -10.81 -18.65
N MET A 63 57.65 -9.71 -17.91
CA MET A 63 58.78 -8.82 -17.55
C MET A 63 59.74 -9.45 -16.53
N GLN A 64 59.24 -10.31 -15.63
CA GLN A 64 60.09 -11.05 -14.68
C GLN A 64 61.02 -12.05 -15.37
N GLN A 65 60.69 -12.52 -16.58
CA GLN A 65 61.52 -13.43 -17.38
C GLN A 65 62.64 -12.72 -18.16
N GLY A 66 62.81 -11.41 -17.94
CA GLY A 66 63.76 -10.54 -18.64
C GLY A 66 63.06 -9.38 -19.36
N VAL A 67 63.84 -8.35 -19.69
CA VAL A 67 63.34 -7.17 -20.42
C VAL A 67 62.82 -7.61 -21.80
N VAL A 68 61.51 -7.50 -22.03
CA VAL A 68 60.92 -7.73 -23.35
C VAL A 68 61.34 -6.58 -24.27
N PRO A 69 62.08 -6.80 -25.36
CA PRO A 69 62.54 -5.70 -26.20
C PRO A 69 61.35 -5.16 -27.01
N THR A 70 60.80 -4.01 -26.61
CA THR A 70 59.54 -3.48 -27.17
C THR A 70 59.70 -2.87 -28.55
N ALA A 71 58.59 -2.66 -29.26
CA ALA A 71 58.61 -2.03 -30.59
C ALA A 71 59.00 -0.55 -30.50
N GLU A 72 58.57 0.10 -29.41
CA GLU A 72 58.92 1.48 -29.04
C GLU A 72 60.43 1.59 -28.79
N HIS A 73 61.03 0.68 -28.03
CA HIS A 73 62.48 0.71 -27.78
C HIS A 73 63.29 0.57 -29.08
N LEU A 74 62.90 -0.32 -30.00
CA LEU A 74 63.54 -0.42 -31.31
C LEU A 74 63.33 0.87 -32.15
N ALA A 75 62.17 1.51 -32.04
CA ALA A 75 61.90 2.78 -32.72
C ALA A 75 62.74 3.93 -32.15
N GLU A 76 62.95 3.98 -30.83
CA GLU A 76 63.85 4.92 -30.15
C GLU A 76 65.30 4.75 -30.64
N GLN A 77 65.85 3.53 -30.60
CA GLN A 77 67.23 3.28 -31.06
C GLN A 77 67.41 3.63 -32.54
N ARG A 78 66.42 3.28 -33.39
CA ARG A 78 66.42 3.68 -34.82
C ARG A 78 66.30 5.18 -35.01
N GLY A 79 65.50 5.87 -34.19
CA GLY A 79 65.34 7.32 -34.20
C GLY A 79 66.63 8.05 -33.78
N LEU A 80 67.33 7.55 -32.76
CA LEU A 80 68.64 8.05 -32.37
C LEU A 80 69.64 7.88 -33.51
N ARG A 81 69.79 6.67 -34.06
CA ARG A 81 70.65 6.36 -35.21
C ARG A 81 70.37 7.28 -36.40
N GLU A 82 69.09 7.46 -36.75
CA GLU A 82 68.66 8.35 -37.84
C GLU A 82 69.00 9.82 -37.55
N SER A 83 68.77 10.31 -36.33
CA SER A 83 69.09 11.69 -35.95
C SER A 83 70.59 12.00 -36.03
N LEU A 84 71.45 11.03 -35.69
CA LEU A 84 72.90 11.14 -35.83
C LEU A 84 73.31 11.08 -37.31
N TRP A 85 72.70 10.19 -38.10
CA TRP A 85 72.92 10.11 -39.54
C TRP A 85 72.57 11.41 -40.25
N GLN A 86 71.42 12.02 -39.95
CA GLN A 86 71.00 13.29 -40.54
C GLN A 86 71.97 14.46 -40.21
N LYS A 87 72.56 14.48 -39.01
CA LYS A 87 73.61 15.46 -38.64
C LYS A 87 74.92 15.27 -39.43
N ILE A 88 75.31 14.02 -39.68
CA ILE A 88 76.47 13.71 -40.52
C ILE A 88 76.16 14.10 -41.98
N HIS A 89 75.00 13.66 -42.48
CA HIS A 89 74.58 13.83 -43.87
C HIS A 89 74.42 15.31 -44.25
N SER A 90 73.72 16.13 -43.45
CA SER A 90 73.53 17.57 -43.71
C SER A 90 74.84 18.37 -43.74
N LYS A 91 75.87 17.93 -43.00
CA LYS A 91 77.20 18.58 -43.00
C LYS A 91 78.10 18.15 -44.16
N VAL A 92 77.97 16.91 -44.62
CA VAL A 92 78.70 16.39 -45.82
C VAL A 92 78.02 16.86 -47.12
N TYR A 93 76.69 16.92 -47.14
CA TYR A 93 75.86 17.29 -48.29
C TYR A 93 74.89 18.44 -47.94
N PRO A 94 75.39 19.65 -47.65
CA PRO A 94 74.53 20.80 -47.33
C PRO A 94 73.67 21.20 -48.52
N ALA A 95 72.38 21.47 -48.28
CA ALA A 95 71.50 21.97 -49.33
C ALA A 95 71.92 23.39 -49.78
N GLN A 96 71.73 23.71 -51.06
CA GLN A 96 72.29 24.93 -51.69
C GLN A 96 71.85 26.26 -51.06
N ASN A 97 70.81 26.28 -50.22
CA ASN A 97 70.29 27.47 -49.54
C ASN A 97 70.29 27.35 -47.99
N GLU A 98 70.89 26.32 -47.41
CA GLU A 98 70.89 26.16 -45.95
C GLU A 98 72.01 26.95 -45.28
N ARG A 99 71.62 27.76 -44.29
CA ARG A 99 72.54 28.51 -43.45
C ARG A 99 73.30 27.51 -42.57
N ARG A 100 74.62 27.40 -42.73
CA ARG A 100 75.47 26.51 -41.91
C ARG A 100 75.30 26.86 -40.43
N VAL A 101 74.55 26.04 -39.71
CA VAL A 101 74.50 26.05 -38.25
C VAL A 101 75.76 25.35 -37.76
N GLU A 102 76.49 25.96 -36.83
CA GLU A 102 77.67 25.35 -36.20
C GLU A 102 77.27 24.31 -35.13
N GLU A 103 76.46 23.32 -35.52
CA GLU A 103 76.25 22.15 -34.67
C GLU A 103 77.53 21.30 -34.63
N ALA A 104 77.87 20.85 -33.43
CA ALA A 104 78.91 19.87 -33.21
C ALA A 104 78.56 18.57 -33.95
N LEU A 105 79.53 18.03 -34.71
CA LEU A 105 79.34 16.71 -35.30
C LEU A 105 79.28 15.66 -34.19
N PRO A 106 78.39 14.65 -34.32
CA PRO A 106 78.54 13.45 -33.51
C PRO A 106 79.85 12.76 -33.87
N THR A 107 80.47 12.16 -32.86
CA THR A 107 81.68 11.37 -32.99
C THR A 107 81.35 10.05 -33.70
N ALA A 108 82.28 9.50 -34.49
CA ALA A 108 82.10 8.21 -35.16
C ALA A 108 81.64 7.11 -34.17
N ALA A 109 82.25 7.05 -32.99
CA ALA A 109 81.88 6.12 -31.92
C ALA A 109 80.43 6.28 -31.40
N GLU A 110 79.88 7.51 -31.39
CA GLU A 110 78.49 7.75 -30.96
C GLU A 110 77.50 7.21 -32.00
N TYR A 111 77.82 7.38 -33.29
CA TYR A 111 77.03 6.84 -34.39
C TYR A 111 77.12 5.31 -34.44
N GLU A 112 78.32 4.73 -34.37
CA GLU A 112 78.55 3.29 -34.35
C GLU A 112 77.83 2.61 -33.16
N PHE A 113 77.87 3.23 -31.97
CA PHE A 113 77.13 2.75 -30.81
C PHE A 113 75.61 2.76 -31.04
N ALA A 114 75.05 3.83 -31.65
CA ALA A 114 73.63 3.90 -31.97
C ALA A 114 73.19 2.88 -33.04
N VAL A 115 74.05 2.59 -34.03
CA VAL A 115 73.84 1.49 -35.00
C VAL A 115 73.81 0.15 -34.26
N GLN A 116 74.85 -0.15 -33.48
CA GLN A 116 74.96 -1.42 -32.76
C GLN A 116 73.81 -1.63 -31.76
N ALA A 117 73.39 -0.59 -31.04
CA ALA A 117 72.24 -0.65 -30.13
C ALA A 117 70.93 -0.96 -30.85
N ALA A 118 70.70 -0.36 -32.03
CA ALA A 118 69.51 -0.62 -32.84
C ALA A 118 69.48 -2.06 -33.40
N ASP A 119 70.64 -2.57 -33.82
CA ASP A 119 70.76 -3.90 -34.41
C ASP A 119 70.67 -5.00 -33.34
N VAL A 120 71.36 -4.87 -32.20
CA VAL A 120 71.22 -5.77 -31.04
C VAL A 120 69.77 -5.82 -30.54
N THR A 121 69.06 -4.69 -30.55
CA THR A 121 67.62 -4.65 -30.19
C THR A 121 66.75 -5.36 -31.23
N ALA A 122 67.08 -5.26 -32.52
CA ALA A 122 66.36 -5.93 -33.59
C ALA A 122 66.55 -7.46 -33.55
N ASP A 123 67.79 -7.92 -33.36
CA ASP A 123 68.13 -9.34 -33.21
C ASP A 123 67.47 -9.94 -31.97
N SER A 124 67.52 -9.22 -30.83
CA SER A 124 66.83 -9.62 -29.60
C SER A 124 65.31 -9.74 -29.80
N ARG A 125 64.70 -8.82 -30.56
CA ARG A 125 63.27 -8.90 -30.92
C ARG A 125 62.94 -10.08 -31.83
N PHE A 126 63.88 -10.51 -32.68
CA PHE A 126 63.68 -11.67 -33.54
C PHE A 126 63.83 -12.98 -32.75
N ALA A 127 64.81 -13.06 -31.86
CA ALA A 127 65.00 -14.20 -30.96
C ALA A 127 63.81 -14.41 -30.00
N ASP A 128 63.27 -13.33 -29.42
CA ASP A 128 62.12 -13.35 -28.51
C ASP A 128 60.77 -13.07 -29.19
N ALA A 129 60.64 -13.31 -30.50
CA ALA A 129 59.48 -12.88 -31.31
C ALA A 129 58.11 -13.33 -30.73
N ALA A 130 58.01 -14.54 -30.17
CA ALA A 130 56.78 -15.02 -29.53
C ALA A 130 56.42 -14.22 -28.27
N ARG A 131 57.40 -13.93 -27.41
CA ARG A 131 57.25 -13.14 -26.19
C ARG A 131 56.85 -11.70 -26.51
N VAL A 132 57.45 -11.14 -27.57
CA VAL A 132 57.14 -9.82 -28.12
C VAL A 132 55.70 -9.75 -28.65
N SER A 133 55.22 -10.77 -29.37
CA SER A 133 53.84 -10.84 -29.85
C SER A 133 52.86 -10.85 -28.68
N GLN A 134 53.06 -11.78 -27.73
CA GLN A 134 52.22 -11.93 -26.54
C GLN A 134 52.14 -10.62 -25.73
N HIS A 135 53.27 -9.97 -25.47
CA HIS A 135 53.29 -8.67 -24.78
C HIS A 135 52.48 -7.60 -25.54
N SER A 136 52.59 -7.53 -26.87
CA SER A 136 51.82 -6.58 -27.68
C SER A 136 50.32 -6.88 -27.70
N GLU A 137 49.94 -8.15 -27.67
CA GLU A 137 48.54 -8.61 -27.61
C GLU A 137 47.92 -8.29 -26.24
N LEU A 138 48.65 -8.51 -25.15
CA LEU A 138 48.22 -8.16 -23.79
C LEU A 138 48.06 -6.64 -23.61
N LEU A 139 49.01 -5.82 -24.11
CA LEU A 139 48.85 -4.36 -24.10
C LEU A 139 47.62 -3.90 -24.91
N LYS A 140 47.40 -4.48 -26.09
CA LYS A 140 46.22 -4.20 -26.90
C LYS A 140 44.92 -4.57 -26.17
N ARG A 141 44.89 -5.74 -25.52
CA ARG A 141 43.75 -6.21 -24.71
C ARG A 141 43.50 -5.28 -23.52
N GLN A 142 44.54 -4.89 -22.77
CA GLN A 142 44.47 -3.94 -21.67
C GLN A 142 43.89 -2.58 -22.13
N ALA A 143 44.37 -2.05 -23.26
CA ALA A 143 43.87 -0.80 -23.83
C ALA A 143 42.39 -0.89 -24.27
N GLN A 144 42.00 -2.00 -24.91
CA GLN A 144 40.60 -2.28 -25.25
C GLN A 144 39.70 -2.31 -24.01
N MET A 145 40.14 -2.97 -22.94
CA MET A 145 39.37 -3.10 -21.70
C MET A 145 39.23 -1.75 -20.96
N ARG A 146 40.27 -0.92 -20.94
CA ARG A 146 40.18 0.48 -20.44
C ARG A 146 39.15 1.29 -21.24
N ASN A 147 39.13 1.17 -22.56
CA ASN A 147 38.14 1.85 -23.40
C ASN A 147 36.70 1.36 -23.12
N VAL A 148 36.51 0.08 -22.78
CA VAL A 148 35.19 -0.44 -22.35
C VAL A 148 34.81 0.13 -20.98
N ILE A 149 35.74 0.23 -20.02
CA ILE A 149 35.47 0.86 -18.72
C ILE A 149 34.97 2.30 -18.90
N GLU A 150 35.64 3.11 -19.71
CA GLU A 150 35.22 4.51 -19.96
C GLU A 150 33.83 4.58 -20.65
N LEU A 151 33.51 3.62 -21.54
CA LEU A 151 32.18 3.50 -22.13
C LEU A 151 31.10 3.10 -21.11
N GLU A 152 31.40 2.22 -20.14
CA GLU A 152 30.43 1.88 -19.09
C GLU A 152 30.34 2.97 -18.01
N ARG A 153 31.41 3.73 -17.74
CA ARG A 153 31.40 4.91 -16.86
C ARG A 153 30.51 6.03 -17.42
N THR A 154 30.64 6.37 -18.70
CA THR A 154 29.76 7.36 -19.36
C THR A 154 28.29 6.93 -19.40
N ARG A 155 28.02 5.61 -19.51
CA ARG A 155 26.66 5.06 -19.33
C ARG A 155 26.16 5.15 -17.89
N LEU A 156 27.03 4.90 -16.90
CA LEU A 156 26.71 5.02 -15.48
C LEU A 156 26.34 6.48 -15.13
N GLU A 157 27.12 7.46 -15.60
CA GLU A 157 26.78 8.89 -15.46
C GLU A 157 25.43 9.25 -16.07
N THR A 158 25.08 8.64 -17.21
CA THR A 158 23.79 8.87 -17.88
C THR A 158 22.63 8.32 -17.03
N VAL A 159 22.80 7.15 -16.43
CA VAL A 159 21.83 6.56 -15.48
C VAL A 159 21.73 7.41 -14.20
N ASP A 160 22.86 7.95 -13.71
CA ASP A 160 22.89 8.82 -12.54
C ASP A 160 22.21 10.18 -12.78
N LYS A 161 22.35 10.75 -13.99
CA LYS A 161 21.58 11.94 -14.42
C LYS A 161 20.07 11.65 -14.41
N GLY A 162 19.63 10.57 -15.05
CA GLY A 162 18.21 10.16 -15.04
C GLY A 162 17.65 9.90 -13.62
N ALA A 163 18.42 9.25 -12.75
CA ALA A 163 18.03 9.06 -11.35
C ALA A 163 17.92 10.37 -10.56
N ASN A 164 18.77 11.37 -10.85
CA ASN A 164 18.68 12.70 -10.25
C ASN A 164 17.48 13.50 -10.79
N GLU A 165 17.19 13.41 -12.09
CA GLU A 165 15.99 13.99 -12.69
C GLU A 165 14.72 13.40 -12.07
N LEU A 166 14.66 12.08 -11.89
CA LEU A 166 13.55 11.39 -11.22
C LEU A 166 13.38 11.86 -9.76
N LYS A 167 14.48 12.13 -9.05
CA LYS A 167 14.45 12.70 -7.70
C LYS A 167 13.90 14.13 -7.69
N LEU A 168 14.22 14.95 -8.69
CA LEU A 168 13.66 16.29 -8.84
C LEU A 168 12.17 16.26 -9.19
N GLN A 169 11.75 15.36 -10.10
CA GLN A 169 10.33 15.13 -10.41
C GLN A 169 9.55 14.69 -9.16
N TRP A 170 10.15 13.81 -8.33
CA TRP A 170 9.57 13.38 -7.07
C TRP A 170 9.39 14.54 -6.08
N GLN A 171 10.40 15.40 -5.91
CA GLN A 171 10.29 16.56 -5.03
C GLN A 171 9.25 17.56 -5.54
N ALA A 172 9.22 17.85 -6.85
CA ALA A 172 8.20 18.71 -7.44
C ALA A 172 6.77 18.16 -7.26
N LEU A 173 6.60 16.84 -7.29
CA LEU A 173 5.32 16.18 -7.00
C LEU A 173 4.93 16.33 -5.51
N ILE A 174 5.88 16.15 -4.58
CA ILE A 174 5.68 16.41 -3.16
C ILE A 174 5.21 17.86 -2.93
N ASP A 175 5.95 18.83 -3.48
CA ASP A 175 5.69 20.26 -3.31
C ASP A 175 4.33 20.67 -3.90
N LYS A 176 4.00 20.18 -5.11
CA LYS A 176 2.71 20.40 -5.79
C LYS A 176 1.51 20.00 -4.93
N TYR A 177 1.63 18.92 -4.17
CA TYR A 177 0.57 18.39 -3.33
C TYR A 177 0.71 18.77 -1.85
N GLY A 178 1.72 19.58 -1.50
CA GLY A 178 2.03 20.02 -0.14
C GLY A 178 2.47 18.89 0.80
N LEU A 179 2.85 17.74 0.25
CA LEU A 179 3.10 16.50 1.00
C LEU A 179 4.34 16.62 1.91
N PRO A 180 4.44 15.82 3.00
CA PRO A 180 5.69 15.70 3.74
C PRO A 180 6.80 15.12 2.85
N SER A 181 8.04 15.56 3.04
CA SER A 181 9.20 14.97 2.37
C SER A 181 9.40 13.53 2.84
N LEU A 182 8.98 12.58 2.01
CA LEU A 182 9.03 11.13 2.23
C LEU A 182 9.65 10.46 0.99
N GLY A 183 10.19 9.25 1.16
CA GLY A 183 10.56 8.41 0.02
C GLY A 183 9.33 7.89 -0.75
N VAL A 184 9.50 7.54 -2.04
CA VAL A 184 8.42 6.97 -2.89
C VAL A 184 7.74 5.75 -2.25
N ALA A 185 8.52 4.83 -1.66
CA ALA A 185 8.00 3.67 -0.95
C ALA A 185 7.22 4.07 0.32
N GLU A 186 7.76 5.01 1.11
CA GLU A 186 7.12 5.51 2.33
C GLU A 186 5.81 6.26 2.03
N MET A 187 5.71 6.95 0.88
CA MET A 187 4.48 7.62 0.45
C MET A 187 3.36 6.62 0.14
N THR A 188 3.69 5.50 -0.51
CA THR A 188 2.71 4.43 -0.79
C THR A 188 2.11 3.91 0.53
N ASP A 189 2.98 3.67 1.50
CA ASP A 189 2.63 3.25 2.85
C ASP A 189 1.81 4.31 3.61
N TRP A 190 2.15 5.59 3.45
CA TRP A 190 1.43 6.72 4.04
C TRP A 190 0.02 6.88 3.44
N LEU A 191 -0.13 6.74 2.12
CA LEU A 191 -1.42 6.78 1.43
C LEU A 191 -2.33 5.62 1.86
N ASN A 192 -1.78 4.40 1.96
CA ASN A 192 -2.53 3.25 2.48
C ASN A 192 -3.02 3.48 3.92
N LYS A 193 -2.19 4.08 4.79
CA LYS A 193 -2.55 4.44 6.17
C LYS A 193 -3.61 5.56 6.21
N ARG A 194 -3.52 6.55 5.33
CA ARG A 194 -4.50 7.63 5.18
C ARG A 194 -5.86 7.10 4.72
N GLU A 195 -5.87 6.20 3.73
CA GLU A 195 -7.08 5.58 3.20
C GLU A 195 -7.77 4.70 4.25
N LEU A 196 -7.03 3.84 4.95
CA LEU A 196 -7.55 3.05 6.06
C LEU A 196 -8.09 3.93 7.21
N PHE A 197 -7.51 5.10 7.44
CA PHE A 197 -8.03 6.08 8.42
C PHE A 197 -9.34 6.70 7.96
N LEU A 198 -9.47 7.08 6.68
CA LEU A 198 -10.72 7.62 6.12
C LEU A 198 -11.86 6.61 6.20
N GLN A 199 -11.64 5.37 5.78
CA GLN A 199 -12.64 4.29 5.87
C GLN A 199 -13.12 4.06 7.31
N ARG A 200 -12.20 4.11 8.30
CA ARG A 200 -12.55 4.00 9.73
C ARG A 200 -13.32 5.22 10.23
N TYR A 201 -13.02 6.41 9.70
CA TYR A 201 -13.73 7.64 10.05
C TYR A 201 -15.17 7.64 9.49
N GLU A 202 -15.36 7.22 8.24
CA GLU A 202 -16.69 7.05 7.63
C GLU A 202 -17.53 6.05 8.41
N ALA A 203 -16.99 4.86 8.72
CA ALA A 203 -17.67 3.87 9.56
C ALA A 203 -18.02 4.41 10.96
N TYR A 204 -17.17 5.28 11.55
CA TYR A 204 -17.48 5.97 12.80
C TYR A 204 -18.63 6.98 12.66
N VAL A 205 -18.66 7.76 11.57
CA VAL A 205 -19.75 8.71 11.26
C VAL A 205 -21.08 7.97 11.09
N ASP A 206 -21.08 6.84 10.38
CA ASP A 206 -22.27 6.00 10.20
C ASP A 206 -22.78 5.44 11.53
N VAL A 207 -21.90 4.86 12.35
CA VAL A 207 -22.26 4.35 13.68
C VAL A 207 -22.79 5.47 14.58
N LYS A 208 -22.20 6.68 14.52
CA LYS A 208 -22.67 7.85 15.27
C LYS A 208 -24.05 8.31 14.80
N HIS A 209 -24.31 8.31 13.49
CA HIS A 209 -25.61 8.66 12.93
C HIS A 209 -26.68 7.61 13.32
N GLN A 210 -26.35 6.31 13.21
CA GLN A 210 -27.22 5.22 13.65
C GLN A 210 -27.57 5.30 15.15
N ALA A 211 -26.61 5.71 15.99
CA ALA A 211 -26.84 5.95 17.41
C ALA A 211 -27.81 7.11 17.65
N SER A 212 -27.63 8.26 17.00
CA SER A 212 -28.58 9.41 17.07
C SER A 212 -29.99 8.98 16.68
N MET A 213 -30.12 8.31 15.53
CA MET A 213 -31.39 7.78 15.04
C MET A 213 -32.01 6.73 15.99
N ALA A 214 -31.21 5.99 16.77
CA ALA A 214 -31.72 5.06 17.77
C ALA A 214 -32.19 5.77 19.04
N ASP A 215 -31.45 6.78 19.51
CA ASP A 215 -31.84 7.56 20.70
C ASP A 215 -33.06 8.46 20.42
N GLU A 216 -33.19 9.06 19.23
CA GLU A 216 -34.41 9.77 18.79
C GLU A 216 -35.64 8.85 18.76
N ARG A 217 -35.51 7.63 18.20
CA ARG A 217 -36.56 6.61 18.24
C ARG A 217 -36.89 6.18 19.67
N ALA A 218 -35.89 6.07 20.54
CA ALA A 218 -36.10 5.74 21.95
C ALA A 218 -36.93 6.83 22.66
N VAL A 219 -36.65 8.12 22.41
CA VAL A 219 -37.44 9.25 22.93
C VAL A 219 -38.88 9.21 22.40
N MET A 220 -39.08 9.01 21.09
CA MET A 220 -40.42 8.89 20.50
C MET A 220 -41.22 7.69 21.05
N MET A 221 -40.56 6.56 21.31
CA MET A 221 -41.20 5.39 21.93
C MET A 221 -41.57 5.65 23.39
N ARG A 222 -40.70 6.32 24.17
CA ARG A 222 -40.95 6.65 25.58
C ARG A 222 -42.10 7.65 25.75
N THR A 223 -42.16 8.68 24.89
CA THR A 223 -43.28 9.65 24.88
C THR A 223 -44.60 8.97 24.52
N SER A 224 -44.61 8.14 23.46
CA SER A 224 -45.79 7.36 23.05
C SER A 224 -46.30 6.40 24.14
N LEU A 225 -45.38 5.69 24.82
CA LEU A 225 -45.73 4.79 25.94
C LEU A 225 -46.27 5.56 27.15
N SER A 226 -45.69 6.72 27.45
CA SER A 226 -46.15 7.57 28.57
C SER A 226 -47.56 8.11 28.32
N PHE A 227 -47.88 8.47 27.08
CA PHE A 227 -49.24 8.86 26.68
C PHE A 227 -50.23 7.70 26.86
N ALA A 228 -49.92 6.50 26.35
CA ALA A 228 -50.76 5.30 26.52
C ALA A 228 -50.93 4.90 28.00
N PHE A 229 -49.93 5.13 28.85
CA PHE A 229 -50.06 4.95 30.31
C PHE A 229 -51.01 5.97 30.93
N SER A 230 -50.96 7.24 30.52
CA SER A 230 -51.90 8.25 31.04
C SER A 230 -53.36 7.93 30.65
N GLU A 231 -53.62 7.47 29.42
CA GLU A 231 -54.95 6.99 29.00
C GLU A 231 -55.42 5.78 29.84
N ALA A 232 -54.52 4.85 30.14
CA ALA A 232 -54.78 3.69 30.98
C ALA A 232 -54.84 4.00 32.50
N ARG A 233 -54.70 5.28 32.91
CA ARG A 233 -54.60 5.75 34.31
C ARG A 233 -53.45 5.11 35.09
N LEU A 234 -52.36 4.80 34.41
CA LEU A 234 -51.11 4.31 34.98
C LEU A 234 -50.08 5.46 35.13
N PRO A 235 -49.14 5.37 36.09
CA PRO A 235 -48.04 6.32 36.16
C PRO A 235 -47.15 6.21 34.91
N ALA A 236 -46.80 7.37 34.36
CA ALA A 236 -45.97 7.56 33.17
C ALA A 236 -44.60 6.86 33.26
N CYS A 237 -43.82 6.86 32.16
CA CYS A 237 -42.46 6.33 32.19
C CYS A 237 -41.55 7.24 33.03
N GLY A 238 -40.75 6.64 33.91
CA GLY A 238 -39.76 7.39 34.69
C GLY A 238 -38.55 7.81 33.85
N GLU A 239 -37.88 8.91 34.21
CA GLU A 239 -36.69 9.39 33.50
C GLU A 239 -35.57 8.34 33.45
N ASN A 240 -35.34 7.71 34.61
CA ASN A 240 -34.37 6.62 34.82
C ASN A 240 -34.89 5.24 34.37
N GLU A 241 -36.13 5.13 33.87
CA GLU A 241 -36.71 3.85 33.47
C GLU A 241 -36.31 3.49 32.04
N THR A 242 -35.72 2.31 31.84
CA THR A 242 -35.43 1.80 30.50
C THR A 242 -36.72 1.46 29.75
N ILE A 243 -36.72 1.62 28.42
CA ILE A 243 -37.90 1.28 27.58
C ILE A 243 -38.30 -0.19 27.76
N ALA A 244 -37.34 -1.09 28.02
CA ALA A 244 -37.61 -2.49 28.32
C ALA A 244 -38.42 -2.68 29.61
N GLN A 245 -38.10 -1.93 30.68
CA GLN A 245 -38.86 -1.95 31.93
C GLN A 245 -40.28 -1.37 31.73
N ALA A 246 -40.42 -0.25 31.03
CA ALA A 246 -41.71 0.35 30.72
C ALA A 246 -42.62 -0.61 29.90
N VAL A 247 -42.07 -1.23 28.85
CA VAL A 247 -42.78 -2.26 28.07
C VAL A 247 -43.11 -3.50 28.93
N GLY A 248 -42.26 -3.84 29.91
CA GLY A 248 -42.54 -4.87 30.90
C GLY A 248 -43.77 -4.55 31.77
N ARG A 249 -43.84 -3.33 32.33
CA ARG A 249 -45.00 -2.84 33.08
C ARG A 249 -46.28 -2.88 32.24
N ALA A 250 -46.21 -2.40 31.00
CA ALA A 250 -47.34 -2.39 30.07
C ALA A 250 -47.93 -3.81 29.86
N ARG A 251 -47.05 -4.80 29.66
CA ARG A 251 -47.46 -6.21 29.49
C ARG A 251 -48.12 -6.78 30.74
N ALA A 252 -47.51 -6.57 31.91
CA ALA A 252 -48.04 -7.07 33.18
C ALA A 252 -49.46 -6.53 33.45
N PHE A 253 -49.70 -5.25 33.16
CA PHE A 253 -51.03 -4.65 33.24
C PHE A 253 -52.03 -5.26 32.26
N VAL A 254 -51.66 -5.39 30.97
CA VAL A 254 -52.52 -6.01 29.95
C VAL A 254 -52.86 -7.47 30.29
N ASP A 255 -51.90 -8.24 30.79
CA ASP A 255 -52.12 -9.63 31.21
C ASP A 255 -53.04 -9.71 32.45
N HIS A 256 -52.92 -8.77 33.39
CA HIS A 256 -53.84 -8.67 34.53
C HIS A 256 -55.27 -8.32 34.09
N ALA A 257 -55.43 -7.32 33.21
CA ALA A 257 -56.73 -6.94 32.65
C ALA A 257 -57.38 -8.08 31.86
N ASN A 258 -56.59 -8.81 31.06
CA ASN A 258 -57.06 -10.01 30.34
C ASN A 258 -57.51 -11.13 31.29
N LYS A 259 -56.76 -11.40 32.36
CA LYS A 259 -57.14 -12.38 33.39
C LYS A 259 -58.44 -11.98 34.10
N ALA A 260 -58.59 -10.72 34.49
CA ALA A 260 -59.81 -10.21 35.10
C ALA A 260 -61.03 -10.35 34.17
N ALA A 261 -60.91 -9.96 32.90
CA ALA A 261 -61.97 -10.10 31.90
C ALA A 261 -62.31 -11.57 31.59
N ALA A 262 -61.33 -12.48 31.63
CA ALA A 262 -61.57 -13.93 31.50
C ALA A 262 -62.35 -14.48 32.71
N SER A 263 -61.96 -14.13 33.93
CA SER A 263 -62.68 -14.51 35.16
C SER A 263 -64.12 -13.98 35.16
N GLN A 264 -64.34 -12.74 34.74
CA GLN A 264 -65.68 -12.16 34.62
C GLN A 264 -66.56 -12.94 33.62
N LYS A 265 -65.99 -13.40 32.48
CA LYS A 265 -66.67 -14.27 31.51
C LYS A 265 -66.97 -15.68 32.07
N VAL A 266 -66.16 -16.20 32.99
CA VAL A 266 -66.44 -17.48 33.67
C VAL A 266 -67.58 -17.32 34.68
N LEU A 267 -67.60 -16.21 35.43
CA LEU A 267 -68.69 -15.88 36.35
C LEU A 267 -70.01 -15.65 35.60
N SER A 268 -70.00 -14.90 34.49
CA SER A 268 -71.20 -14.69 33.67
C SER A 268 -71.71 -15.98 33.00
N LYS A 269 -70.83 -16.95 32.73
CA LYS A 269 -71.23 -18.30 32.28
C LYS A 269 -71.82 -19.14 33.40
N ARG A 270 -71.30 -19.07 34.63
CA ARG A 270 -71.92 -19.74 35.81
C ARG A 270 -73.29 -19.17 36.18
N GLY A 271 -73.58 -17.92 35.82
CA GLY A 271 -74.91 -17.32 35.95
C GLY A 271 -75.98 -17.88 35.00
N ARG A 272 -75.61 -18.65 33.96
CA ARG A 272 -76.59 -19.39 33.13
C ARG A 272 -76.87 -20.76 33.74
N VAL A 273 -77.90 -20.83 34.57
CA VAL A 273 -78.54 -22.10 34.97
C VAL A 273 -79.02 -22.84 33.71
N PRO A 274 -78.60 -24.08 33.44
CA PRO A 274 -79.18 -24.88 32.38
C PRO A 274 -80.59 -25.31 32.80
N ARG A 275 -81.63 -24.92 32.04
CA ARG A 275 -82.93 -25.59 32.15
C ARG A 275 -82.74 -27.06 31.78
N LYS A 276 -83.19 -27.97 32.65
CA LYS A 276 -83.15 -29.42 32.42
C LYS A 276 -84.02 -29.79 31.23
N SER A 277 -83.49 -30.59 30.31
CA SER A 277 -84.25 -31.42 29.39
C SER A 277 -83.44 -32.68 29.08
N SER A 278 -83.85 -33.80 29.67
CA SER A 278 -83.37 -35.15 29.36
C SER A 278 -84.15 -35.72 28.14
N PRO A 279 -83.99 -37.00 27.75
CA PRO A 279 -82.85 -37.49 26.98
C PRO A 279 -83.29 -38.26 25.71
N MET A 280 -82.42 -38.44 24.71
CA MET A 280 -82.49 -39.63 23.85
C MET A 280 -81.19 -39.93 23.06
N LEU A 281 -80.62 -41.09 23.39
CA LEU A 281 -80.15 -42.18 22.52
C LEU A 281 -79.52 -41.95 21.12
N MET A 282 -78.46 -42.77 20.89
CA MET A 282 -77.91 -43.31 19.64
C MET A 282 -76.98 -42.43 18.77
N GLY A 283 -75.86 -43.05 18.32
CA GLY A 283 -74.99 -42.49 17.26
C GLY A 283 -73.47 -42.71 17.42
N ARG A 284 -72.97 -43.95 17.32
CA ARG A 284 -71.57 -44.24 16.91
C ARG A 284 -71.41 -43.85 15.42
N PRO A 285 -70.24 -43.41 14.90
CA PRO A 285 -69.16 -44.36 14.59
C PRO A 285 -67.67 -43.87 14.58
N MET A 286 -66.80 -44.88 14.65
CA MET A 286 -65.48 -45.07 13.99
C MET A 286 -64.38 -43.98 13.88
N ASN A 287 -63.24 -44.36 14.50
CA ASN A 287 -61.81 -44.21 14.10
C ASN A 287 -61.53 -44.33 12.55
N PRO A 288 -60.35 -43.98 11.97
CA PRO A 288 -59.02 -44.34 12.52
C PRO A 288 -57.80 -43.40 12.31
N ARG A 289 -56.79 -43.64 13.19
CA ARG A 289 -55.32 -43.67 12.98
C ARG A 289 -54.65 -42.91 11.83
N GLY A 290 -53.57 -42.20 12.18
CA GLY A 290 -52.39 -41.97 11.33
C GLY A 290 -51.10 -41.89 12.16
N TYR A 291 -50.14 -42.77 11.91
CA TYR A 291 -48.77 -42.77 12.47
C TYR A 291 -47.77 -42.95 11.30
N TRP A 292 -46.48 -43.23 11.57
CA TRP A 292 -45.31 -43.32 10.65
C TRP A 292 -44.63 -41.95 10.37
N LYS A 293 -43.32 -41.69 10.49
CA LYS A 293 -42.05 -42.40 10.84
C LYS A 293 -41.03 -42.58 9.67
N ASN A 294 -39.95 -41.80 9.75
CA ASN A 294 -38.58 -41.93 9.18
C ASN A 294 -38.36 -41.91 7.65
N GLY A 295 -37.32 -41.18 7.20
CA GLY A 295 -36.75 -41.26 5.86
C GLY A 295 -35.75 -40.13 5.54
N GLU A 296 -34.58 -40.48 5.00
CA GLU A 296 -33.48 -39.58 4.60
C GLU A 296 -33.22 -39.75 3.08
N LEU A 297 -32.33 -39.05 2.35
CA LEU A 297 -31.22 -38.13 2.61
C LEU A 297 -30.95 -37.33 1.30
N VAL A 298 -30.03 -36.34 1.26
CA VAL A 298 -29.53 -35.62 0.06
C VAL A 298 -30.56 -34.64 -0.58
N GLY A 299 -30.23 -33.47 -1.17
CA GLY A 299 -29.00 -32.67 -1.26
C GLY A 299 -29.07 -31.64 -2.42
N VAL A 300 -28.05 -30.78 -2.54
CA VAL A 300 -27.74 -29.90 -3.71
C VAL A 300 -28.51 -28.55 -3.84
N ASN A 301 -27.75 -27.52 -4.22
CA ASN A 301 -28.04 -26.08 -4.42
C ASN A 301 -28.07 -25.78 -5.96
N PRO A 302 -28.14 -24.55 -6.51
CA PRO A 302 -28.69 -23.26 -6.05
C PRO A 302 -29.58 -22.55 -7.14
N CYS A 303 -29.93 -21.28 -6.90
CA CYS A 303 -30.22 -20.22 -7.91
C CYS A 303 -31.42 -20.33 -8.89
N ARG A 304 -32.39 -19.42 -8.74
CA ARG A 304 -32.89 -18.60 -9.87
C ARG A 304 -33.47 -17.25 -9.42
N GLN A 305 -33.35 -16.25 -10.31
CA GLN A 305 -33.71 -14.85 -10.13
C GLN A 305 -35.10 -14.49 -10.72
N PHE A 306 -35.46 -13.20 -10.56
CA PHE A 306 -36.48 -12.40 -11.27
C PHE A 306 -37.91 -12.34 -10.72
N GLY A 307 -38.49 -11.12 -10.74
CA GLY A 307 -39.95 -10.92 -10.72
C GLY A 307 -40.51 -9.85 -9.77
N SER A 308 -40.22 -8.57 -9.97
CA SER A 308 -41.23 -7.50 -9.79
C SER A 308 -41.92 -7.29 -11.16
N PRO A 309 -43.16 -6.74 -11.30
CA PRO A 309 -43.64 -5.56 -10.54
C PRO A 309 -45.20 -5.42 -10.31
N ARG A 310 -45.63 -4.36 -9.60
CA ARG A 310 -46.93 -3.59 -9.76
C ARG A 310 -48.28 -4.37 -9.59
N THR A 311 -49.44 -3.80 -9.21
CA THR A 311 -49.85 -2.45 -8.73
C THR A 311 -50.95 -2.57 -7.63
N PRO A 312 -52.18 -1.99 -7.66
CA PRO A 312 -52.69 -1.28 -6.48
C PRO A 312 -54.02 -1.82 -5.92
N ALA A 313 -54.61 -1.05 -5.00
CA ALA A 313 -55.98 -1.14 -4.50
C ALA A 313 -56.32 -2.26 -3.51
N GLU A 314 -56.36 -1.88 -2.22
CA GLU A 314 -57.42 -2.34 -1.32
C GLU A 314 -57.97 -1.14 -0.54
N ARG A 315 -59.17 -0.67 -0.92
CA ARG A 315 -60.02 0.18 -0.08
C ARG A 315 -61.08 -0.70 0.57
N ARG A 316 -61.32 -0.46 1.86
CA ARG A 316 -62.41 -1.01 2.70
C ARG A 316 -62.36 -2.52 2.97
N LEU A 317 -61.82 -2.85 4.14
CA LEU A 317 -62.54 -3.70 5.10
C LEU A 317 -62.30 -3.20 6.54
N THR A 318 -62.88 -2.04 6.84
CA THR A 318 -63.13 -1.64 8.23
C THR A 318 -64.25 -2.49 8.79
N GLN A 319 -63.92 -3.54 9.57
CA GLN A 319 -64.59 -3.95 10.82
C GLN A 319 -64.17 -5.37 11.23
N GLY A 320 -63.82 -5.56 12.52
CA GLY A 320 -64.22 -6.78 13.22
C GLY A 320 -63.23 -7.94 13.44
N LEU A 321 -61.89 -7.76 13.43
CA LEU A 321 -60.97 -8.84 13.85
C LEU A 321 -59.87 -8.42 14.84
N GLY A 322 -60.15 -8.62 16.14
CA GLY A 322 -59.20 -9.00 17.20
C GLY A 322 -57.90 -8.19 17.37
N SER A 323 -57.97 -7.11 18.19
CA SER A 323 -56.81 -6.25 18.55
C SER A 323 -55.61 -6.99 19.18
N SER A 324 -55.78 -8.24 19.61
CA SER A 324 -54.73 -9.09 20.18
C SER A 324 -53.63 -9.47 19.18
N LYS A 325 -53.96 -9.73 17.90
CA LYS A 325 -52.95 -10.18 16.91
C LYS A 325 -52.07 -9.03 16.42
N THR A 326 -52.66 -7.88 16.06
CA THR A 326 -51.92 -6.67 15.65
C THR A 326 -51.04 -6.13 16.77
N SER A 327 -51.55 -6.07 18.01
CA SER A 327 -50.76 -5.67 19.19
C SER A 327 -49.56 -6.60 19.43
N ARG A 328 -49.74 -7.93 19.29
CA ARG A 328 -48.63 -8.89 19.40
C ARG A 328 -47.57 -8.70 18.32
N MET A 329 -47.97 -8.41 17.07
CA MET A 329 -47.03 -8.21 15.97
C MET A 329 -46.16 -6.96 16.18
N LEU A 330 -46.78 -5.84 16.59
CA LEU A 330 -46.08 -4.59 16.93
C LEU A 330 -45.11 -4.78 18.12
N LEU A 331 -45.51 -5.54 19.14
CA LEU A 331 -44.66 -5.89 20.28
C LEU A 331 -43.43 -6.74 19.89
N ILE A 332 -43.56 -7.66 18.93
CA ILE A 332 -42.46 -8.49 18.43
C ILE A 332 -41.48 -7.65 17.58
N CYS A 333 -41.99 -6.78 16.69
CA CYS A 333 -41.16 -5.84 15.94
C CYS A 333 -40.40 -4.87 16.87
N GLY A 334 -41.07 -4.31 17.88
CA GLY A 334 -40.44 -3.45 18.89
C GLY A 334 -39.31 -4.14 19.68
N MET A 335 -39.50 -5.42 20.06
CA MET A 335 -38.44 -6.20 20.73
C MET A 335 -37.22 -6.43 19.84
N ARG A 336 -37.42 -6.72 18.55
CA ARG A 336 -36.32 -6.97 17.60
C ARG A 336 -35.50 -5.69 17.35
N LEU A 337 -36.14 -4.53 17.36
CA LEU A 337 -35.48 -3.22 17.29
C LEU A 337 -34.72 -2.86 18.58
N ALA A 338 -35.30 -3.11 19.76
CA ALA A 338 -34.63 -2.86 21.04
C ALA A 338 -33.38 -3.73 21.26
N LEU A 339 -33.43 -5.01 20.87
CA LEU A 339 -32.27 -5.92 20.95
C LEU A 339 -31.14 -5.51 19.99
N ASN A 340 -31.46 -5.01 18.79
CA ASN A 340 -30.46 -4.43 17.90
C ASN A 340 -29.82 -3.17 18.51
N SER A 341 -30.61 -2.27 19.12
CA SER A 341 -30.08 -1.07 19.78
C SER A 341 -29.07 -1.39 20.90
N LEU A 342 -29.33 -2.41 21.71
CA LEU A 342 -28.39 -2.87 22.75
C LEU A 342 -27.11 -3.46 22.17
N ARG A 343 -27.21 -4.26 21.10
CA ARG A 343 -26.06 -4.82 20.38
C ARG A 343 -25.16 -3.72 19.79
N HIS A 344 -25.75 -2.66 19.22
CA HIS A 344 -25.00 -1.49 18.74
C HIS A 344 -24.29 -0.73 19.88
N LYS A 345 -24.90 -0.56 21.06
CA LYS A 345 -24.24 0.11 22.20
C LYS A 345 -23.03 -0.69 22.70
N GLN A 346 -23.10 -2.03 22.74
CA GLN A 346 -21.95 -2.85 23.15
C GLN A 346 -20.80 -2.84 22.12
N GLN A 347 -21.12 -2.87 20.82
CA GLN A 347 -20.14 -2.66 19.75
C GLN A 347 -19.47 -1.27 19.81
N TRP A 348 -20.21 -0.24 20.25
CA TRP A 348 -19.68 1.12 20.40
C TRP A 348 -18.59 1.23 21.48
N TYR A 349 -18.77 0.56 22.63
CA TYR A 349 -17.73 0.51 23.67
C TYR A 349 -16.46 -0.21 23.19
N GLU A 350 -16.60 -1.36 22.54
CA GLU A 350 -15.45 -2.07 21.95
C GLU A 350 -14.70 -1.24 20.89
N LEU A 351 -15.43 -0.55 20.02
CA LEU A 351 -14.83 0.33 19.00
C LEU A 351 -14.08 1.50 19.63
N ARG A 352 -14.64 2.11 20.68
CA ARG A 352 -13.99 3.19 21.43
C ARG A 352 -12.71 2.73 22.12
N GLU A 353 -12.71 1.55 22.74
CA GLU A 353 -11.50 0.96 23.34
C GLU A 353 -10.45 0.64 22.28
N LYS A 354 -10.84 -0.01 21.17
CA LYS A 354 -9.93 -0.34 20.06
C LYS A 354 -9.33 0.92 19.42
N LEU A 355 -10.09 2.01 19.30
CA LEU A 355 -9.60 3.33 18.88
C LEU A 355 -8.60 3.93 19.89
N HIS A 356 -8.90 3.91 21.19
CA HIS A 356 -7.97 4.39 22.22
C HIS A 356 -6.65 3.62 22.23
N VAL A 357 -6.70 2.28 22.16
CA VAL A 357 -5.51 1.42 22.12
C VAL A 357 -4.72 1.65 20.82
N PHE A 358 -5.39 1.78 19.68
CA PHE A 358 -4.74 2.11 18.41
C PHE A 358 -4.00 3.45 18.51
N VAL A 359 -4.67 4.53 18.91
CA VAL A 359 -4.03 5.85 19.01
C VAL A 359 -2.87 5.86 20.01
N ARG A 360 -3.01 5.20 21.17
CA ARG A 360 -1.94 5.10 22.20
C ARG A 360 -0.70 4.32 21.72
N ARG A 361 -0.87 3.35 20.81
CA ARG A 361 0.21 2.56 20.22
C ARG A 361 0.93 3.27 19.06
N TYR A 362 0.28 4.24 18.43
CA TYR A 362 0.86 5.05 17.34
C TYR A 362 1.35 6.44 17.83
N SER A 363 0.96 6.90 19.02
CA SER A 363 1.49 8.15 19.60
C SER A 363 2.85 7.99 20.28
N THR A 364 3.30 6.75 20.53
CA THR A 364 4.54 6.43 21.26
C THR A 364 5.75 6.18 20.36
N THR A 365 5.57 6.00 19.05
CA THR A 365 6.68 5.93 18.08
C THR A 365 7.16 7.33 17.71
N ALA A 366 8.32 7.71 18.25
CA ALA A 366 8.81 9.10 18.31
C ALA A 366 8.89 9.87 16.98
N ARG A 367 8.90 9.20 15.82
CA ARG A 367 8.91 9.87 14.49
C ARG A 367 7.59 10.55 14.11
N ILE A 368 6.45 10.16 14.69
CA ILE A 368 5.13 10.73 14.32
C ILE A 368 4.95 12.16 14.88
N GLY A 369 5.72 12.57 15.89
CA GLY A 369 5.66 13.90 16.49
C GLY A 369 5.96 15.07 15.53
N GLN A 370 6.72 14.83 14.46
CA GLN A 370 6.94 15.80 13.38
C GLN A 370 5.93 15.67 12.24
N VAL A 371 5.36 14.48 12.01
CA VAL A 371 4.55 14.18 10.81
C VAL A 371 3.09 14.61 10.95
N MET A 372 2.50 14.62 12.16
CA MET A 372 1.11 15.07 12.36
C MET A 372 0.89 15.90 13.64
N PRO A 373 1.30 17.19 13.67
CA PRO A 373 1.01 18.11 14.78
C PRO A 373 -0.49 18.22 15.13
N TRP A 374 -1.37 18.08 14.13
CA TRP A 374 -2.82 18.16 14.29
C TRP A 374 -3.43 17.06 15.16
N LEU A 375 -2.79 15.89 15.24
CA LEU A 375 -3.28 14.74 16.03
C LEU A 375 -3.24 15.02 17.54
N LYS A 376 -2.30 15.86 18.00
CA LYS A 376 -2.28 16.34 19.41
C LYS A 376 -3.51 17.19 19.73
N HIS A 377 -3.93 18.09 18.84
CA HIS A 377 -5.08 18.98 19.09
C HIS A 377 -6.44 18.28 18.98
N PHE A 378 -6.54 17.17 18.25
CA PHE A 378 -7.76 16.35 18.21
C PHE A 378 -7.98 15.54 19.50
N MET A 379 -6.92 15.19 20.24
CA MET A 379 -7.02 14.46 21.51
C MET A 379 -7.29 15.33 22.75
N SER A 380 -7.29 16.66 22.60
CA SER A 380 -7.48 17.61 23.72
C SER A 380 -8.93 18.11 23.86
N GLY A 381 -9.91 17.46 23.23
CA GLY A 381 -11.34 17.77 23.31
C GLY A 381 -12.21 16.59 22.91
#